data_AF-A0A5B2Z638-F1
#
_entry.id   AF-A0A5B2Z638-F1
#
_cell.length_a   1.000
_cell.length_b   1.000
_cell.length_c   1.000
_cell.angle_alpha   90.00
_cell.angle_beta   90.00
_cell.angle_gamma   90.00
#
_symmetry.space_group_name_H-M   'P 1'
#
loop_
_entity.id
_entity.type
_entity.pdbx_description
1 polymer ?
#
loop_
_entity_poly.entity_id
_entity_poly.type
_entity_poly.pdbx_seq_one_letter_code
_entity_poly.pdbx_strand_id
1 'polypeptide(L)'
;MIRGKVIGDSRILKRGMVTIPVKVREKLRVKEGDFLTYIETSNGQIRIIKSEFDIDEMVKQIEQLRKKNLLSIDEKVDIRKSFENFMRNLPDKYD
;
A
#
# COMPACT_ATOMS: atom_id res chain seq x y z
N MET A 1 -13.22 14.47 -20.57
CA MET A 1 -12.71 13.47 -21.56
C MET A 1 -11.49 12.76 -20.97
N ILE A 2 -11.52 11.43 -20.89
CA ILE A 2 -10.38 10.65 -20.37
C ILE A 2 -9.30 10.61 -21.47
N ARG A 3 -8.13 11.21 -21.23
CA ARG A 3 -6.95 11.02 -22.10
C ARG A 3 -6.26 9.70 -21.71
N GLY A 4 -6.88 8.57 -22.04
CA GLY A 4 -6.37 7.27 -21.64
C GLY A 4 -6.93 6.13 -22.48
N LYS A 5 -6.09 5.11 -22.71
CA LYS A 5 -6.52 3.86 -23.33
C LYS A 5 -7.13 2.96 -22.26
N VAL A 6 -8.35 2.48 -22.50
CA VAL A 6 -8.94 1.41 -21.66
C VAL A 6 -8.14 0.14 -21.89
N ILE A 7 -7.55 -0.40 -20.81
CA ILE A 7 -6.70 -1.60 -20.85
C ILE A 7 -7.31 -2.81 -20.13
N GLY A 8 -8.50 -2.63 -19.55
CA GLY A 8 -9.32 -3.67 -18.96
C GLY A 8 -10.43 -3.09 -18.09
N ASP A 9 -11.41 -3.92 -17.80
CA ASP A 9 -12.53 -3.67 -16.91
C ASP A 9 -12.62 -4.81 -15.87
N SER A 10 -13.17 -4.49 -14.71
CA SER A 10 -13.30 -5.44 -13.60
C SER A 10 -14.64 -5.25 -12.92
N ARG A 11 -15.29 -6.35 -12.56
CA ARG A 11 -16.46 -6.31 -11.68
C ARG A 11 -16.00 -6.26 -10.22
N ILE A 12 -16.70 -5.47 -9.42
CA ILE A 12 -16.55 -5.48 -7.96
C ILE A 12 -17.16 -6.78 -7.42
N LEU A 13 -16.36 -7.56 -6.71
CA LEU A 13 -16.75 -8.80 -6.05
C LEU A 13 -17.18 -8.52 -4.60
N LYS A 14 -17.50 -9.59 -3.87
CA LYS A 14 -17.85 -9.49 -2.45
C LYS A 14 -16.77 -8.75 -1.66
N ARG A 15 -17.20 -7.97 -0.66
CA ARG A 15 -16.32 -7.21 0.25
C ARG A 15 -15.42 -6.17 -0.47
N GLY A 16 -15.83 -5.69 -1.64
CA GLY A 16 -15.10 -4.64 -2.36
C GLY A 16 -13.85 -5.12 -3.09
N MET A 17 -13.65 -6.43 -3.24
CA MET A 17 -12.51 -6.95 -3.98
C MET A 17 -12.67 -6.70 -5.48
N VAL A 18 -11.57 -6.36 -6.15
CA VAL A 18 -11.51 -6.23 -7.61
C VAL A 18 -10.38 -7.08 -8.16
N THR A 19 -10.68 -7.83 -9.23
CA THR A 19 -9.64 -8.56 -9.96
C THR A 19 -8.90 -7.59 -10.86
N ILE A 20 -7.60 -7.43 -10.70
CA ILE A 20 -6.79 -6.58 -11.58
C ILE A 20 -6.51 -7.36 -12.88
N PRO A 21 -6.91 -6.88 -14.07
CA PRO A 21 -6.70 -7.60 -15.32
C PRO A 21 -5.21 -7.87 -15.59
N VAL A 22 -4.89 -8.99 -16.24
CA VAL A 22 -3.50 -9.44 -16.50
C VAL A 22 -2.67 -8.33 -17.14
N LYS A 23 -3.19 -7.68 -18.20
CA LYS A 23 -2.53 -6.58 -18.91
C LYS A 23 -2.22 -5.38 -18.02
N VAL A 24 -3.07 -5.12 -17.02
CA VAL A 24 -2.86 -4.04 -16.03
C VAL A 24 -1.73 -4.45 -15.08
N ARG A 25 -1.73 -5.70 -14.59
CA ARG A 25 -0.68 -6.22 -13.69
C ARG A 25 0.69 -6.18 -14.34
N GLU A 26 0.79 -6.61 -15.61
CA GLU A 26 2.03 -6.58 -16.39
C GLU A 26 2.56 -5.15 -16.55
N LYS A 27 1.68 -4.20 -16.88
CA LYS A 27 2.05 -2.78 -17.01
C LYS A 27 2.51 -2.16 -15.70
N LEU A 28 1.88 -2.52 -14.59
CA LEU A 28 2.25 -2.02 -13.26
C LEU A 28 3.40 -2.83 -12.63
N ARG A 29 3.80 -3.96 -13.23
CA ARG A 29 4.80 -4.90 -12.69
C ARG A 29 4.48 -5.32 -11.25
N VAL A 30 3.22 -5.65 -11.01
CA VAL A 30 2.71 -6.06 -9.70
C VAL A 30 2.41 -7.55 -9.66
N LYS A 31 2.72 -8.18 -8.54
CA LYS A 31 2.46 -9.59 -8.25
C LYS A 31 1.60 -9.74 -7.00
N GLU A 32 1.17 -10.96 -6.72
CA GLU A 32 0.40 -11.27 -5.54
C GLU A 32 1.15 -10.92 -4.24
N GLY A 33 0.48 -10.16 -3.37
CA GLY A 33 1.04 -9.62 -2.14
C GLY A 33 1.78 -8.29 -2.28
N ASP A 34 1.94 -7.74 -3.50
CA ASP A 34 2.40 -6.36 -3.66
C ASP A 34 1.31 -5.39 -3.18
N PHE A 35 1.73 -4.28 -2.55
CA PHE A 35 0.81 -3.22 -2.16
C PHE A 35 0.52 -2.27 -3.33
N LEU A 36 -0.70 -1.73 -3.32
CA LEU A 36 -1.17 -0.74 -4.27
C LEU A 36 -1.69 0.50 -3.51
N THR A 37 -1.36 1.68 -4.01
CA THR A 37 -1.88 2.95 -3.49
C THR A 37 -2.92 3.50 -4.46
N TYR A 38 -4.06 3.93 -3.90
CA TYR A 38 -5.11 4.62 -4.61
C TYR A 38 -4.96 6.12 -4.36
N ILE A 39 -4.85 6.92 -5.43
CA ILE A 39 -4.68 8.37 -5.38
C ILE A 39 -5.88 9.01 -6.05
N GLU A 40 -6.65 9.78 -5.29
CA GLU A 40 -7.65 10.68 -5.87
C GLU A 40 -6.94 11.91 -6.45
N THR A 41 -7.22 12.20 -7.72
CA THR A 41 -6.69 13.37 -8.40
C THR A 41 -7.67 14.54 -8.29
N SER A 42 -7.21 15.77 -8.52
CA SER A 42 -8.02 16.99 -8.39
C SER A 42 -9.27 17.04 -9.27
N ASN A 43 -9.38 16.16 -10.27
CA ASN A 43 -10.56 16.05 -11.15
C ASN A 43 -11.48 14.86 -10.77
N GLY A 44 -11.29 14.24 -9.61
CA GLY A 44 -12.08 13.13 -9.11
C GLY A 44 -11.74 11.75 -9.71
N GLN A 45 -10.67 11.64 -10.51
CA GLN A 45 -10.22 10.33 -11.01
C GLN A 45 -9.36 9.62 -9.95
N ILE A 46 -9.58 8.32 -9.79
CA ILE A 46 -8.73 7.45 -8.97
C ILE A 46 -7.62 6.85 -9.84
N ARG A 47 -6.37 7.07 -9.42
CA ARG A 47 -5.18 6.41 -9.97
C ARG A 47 -4.73 5.29 -9.05
N ILE A 48 -4.35 4.16 -9.63
CA ILE A 48 -3.76 3.04 -8.91
C ILE A 48 -2.29 2.99 -9.28
N ILE A 49 -1.41 3.03 -8.28
CA ILE A 49 0.04 2.91 -8.47
C ILE A 49 0.57 1.75 -7.64
N LYS A 50 1.66 1.14 -8.11
CA LYS A 50 2.44 0.21 -7.28
C LYS A 50 3.04 1.01 -6.13
N SER A 51 2.81 0.56 -4.91
CA SER A 51 3.46 1.16 -3.75
C SER A 51 4.90 0.65 -3.70
N GLU A 52 5.86 1.53 -3.92
CA GLU A 52 7.23 1.28 -3.55
C GLU A 52 7.33 1.58 -2.05
N PHE A 53 6.96 0.60 -1.21
CA PHE A 53 7.32 0.65 0.20
C PHE A 53 8.82 0.39 0.28
N ASP A 54 9.63 1.44 0.20
CA ASP A 54 11.00 1.37 0.66
C ASP A 54 10.96 1.31 2.19
N ILE A 55 10.98 0.08 2.71
CA ILE A 55 10.97 -0.18 4.15
C ILE A 55 12.16 0.54 4.81
N ASP A 56 13.29 0.65 4.13
CA ASP A 56 14.48 1.32 4.66
C ASP A 56 14.27 2.84 4.73
N GLU A 57 13.61 3.43 3.74
CA GLU A 57 13.21 4.83 3.78
C GLU A 57 12.17 5.10 4.88
N MET A 58 11.21 4.19 5.04
CA MET A 58 10.19 4.28 6.09
C MET A 58 10.81 4.16 7.49
N VAL A 59 11.75 3.22 7.68
CA VAL A 59 12.52 3.07 8.93
C VAL A 59 13.33 4.33 9.21
N LYS A 60 14.02 4.91 8.21
CA LYS A 60 14.75 6.18 8.35
C LYS A 60 13.84 7.33 8.76
N GLN A 61 12.65 7.44 8.17
CA GLN A 61 11.68 8.48 8.54
C GLN A 61 11.19 8.29 10.00
N ILE A 62 10.92 7.06 10.43
CA ILE A 62 10.55 6.75 11.82
C ILE A 62 11.69 7.12 12.78
N GLU A 63 12.96 6.83 12.42
CA GLU A 63 14.11 7.23 13.23
C GLU A 63 14.31 8.75 13.30
N GLN A 64 14.06 9.47 12.21
CA GLN A 64 14.11 10.92 12.20
C GLN A 64 13.00 11.54 13.07
N LEU A 65 11.79 10.97 13.05
CA LEU A 65 10.69 11.37 13.92
C LEU A 65 10.99 11.05 15.39
N ARG A 66 11.67 9.91 15.68
CA ARG A 66 12.20 9.57 17.01
C ARG A 66 13.21 10.61 17.51
N LYS A 67 14.15 11.05 16.67
CA LYS A 67 15.16 12.07 17.02
C LYS A 67 14.57 13.45 17.29
N LYS A 68 13.42 13.78 16.68
CA LYS A 68 12.72 15.06 16.88
C LYS A 68 11.83 15.13 18.13
N ASN A 69 11.83 14.10 19.00
CA ASN A 69 11.10 14.08 20.28
C ASN A 69 9.58 14.33 20.17
N LEU A 70 8.97 14.02 19.03
CA LEU A 70 7.55 14.27 18.74
C LEU A 70 6.60 13.12 19.14
N LEU A 71 7.10 12.11 19.87
CA LEU A 71 6.29 10.97 20.30
C LEU A 71 6.49 10.75 21.80
N SER A 72 5.38 10.81 22.54
CA SER A 72 5.35 10.41 23.95
C SER A 72 5.75 8.94 24.10
N ILE A 73 6.29 8.56 25.26
CA ILE A 73 6.74 7.17 25.51
C ILE A 73 5.58 6.17 25.35
N ASP A 74 4.36 6.60 25.67
CA ASP A 74 3.16 5.76 25.63
C ASP A 74 2.70 5.47 24.19
N GLU A 75 2.74 6.45 23.28
CA GLU A 75 2.43 6.24 21.85
C GLU A 75 3.46 5.33 21.15
N LYS A 76 4.72 5.34 21.62
CA LYS A 76 5.80 4.49 21.06
C LYS A 76 5.57 3.00 21.29
N VAL A 77 4.95 2.63 22.42
CA VAL A 77 4.65 1.23 22.75
C VAL A 77 3.51 0.71 21.90
N ASP A 78 2.49 1.53 21.64
CA ASP A 78 1.34 1.14 20.82
C ASP A 78 1.68 1.01 19.34
N ILE A 79 2.47 1.92 18.78
CA ILE A 79 2.90 1.82 17.37
C ILE A 79 3.75 0.56 17.17
N ARG A 80 4.68 0.27 18.09
CA ARG A 80 5.52 -0.92 18.00
C ARG A 80 4.70 -2.21 18.10
N LYS A 81 3.78 -2.29 19.07
CA LYS A 81 2.89 -3.45 19.21
C LYS A 81 1.98 -3.63 18.00
N SER A 82 1.42 -2.53 17.47
CA SER A 82 0.55 -2.57 16.29
C SER A 82 1.30 -3.04 15.04
N PHE A 83 2.54 -2.57 14.85
CA PHE A 83 3.40 -3.01 13.76
C PHE A 83 3.86 -4.46 13.93
N GLU A 84 4.29 -4.87 15.13
CA GLU A 84 4.66 -6.27 15.42
C GLU A 84 3.47 -7.22 15.22
N ASN A 85 2.26 -6.78 15.59
CA ASN A 85 1.04 -7.55 15.38
C ASN A 85 0.65 -7.61 13.90
N PHE A 86 0.83 -6.52 13.14
CA PHE A 86 0.67 -6.53 11.68
C PHE A 86 1.66 -7.51 11.02
N MET A 87 2.94 -7.46 11.40
CA MET A 87 3.98 -8.34 10.87
C MET A 87 3.77 -9.81 11.23
N ARG A 88 3.27 -10.11 12.44
CA ARG A 88 2.94 -11.49 12.87
C ARG A 88 1.71 -12.08 12.18
N ASN A 89 0.78 -11.22 11.75
CA ASN A 89 -0.44 -11.64 11.03
C ASN A 89 -0.28 -11.53 9.51
N LEU A 90 0.91 -11.21 9.02
CA LEU A 90 1.24 -11.48 7.63
C LEU A 90 1.18 -13.00 7.47
N PRO A 91 0.35 -13.54 6.55
CA PRO A 91 0.35 -14.97 6.30
C PRO A 91 1.79 -15.37 5.95
N ASP A 92 2.31 -16.37 6.65
CA ASP A 92 3.62 -16.96 6.38
C ASP A 92 3.66 -17.30 4.88
N LYS A 93 4.28 -16.43 4.08
CA LYS A 93 4.85 -16.88 2.82
C LYS A 93 6.05 -17.68 3.27
N TYR A 94 5.93 -19.00 3.23
CA TYR A 94 6.88 -19.98 2.68
C TYR A 94 6.59 -21.36 3.29
N ASP A 95 5.71 -22.11 2.63
CA ASP A 95 5.97 -23.48 2.14
C ASP A 95 5.32 -23.62 0.76
#